data_AF-A0A559JEN4-F1
#
_entry.id   AF-A0A559JEN4-F1
#
_cell.length_a   1.000
_cell.length_b   1.000
_cell.length_c   1.000
_cell.angle_alpha   90.00
_cell.angle_beta   90.00
_cell.angle_gamma   90.00
#
_symmetry.space_group_name_H-M   'P 1'
#
loop_
_entity.id
_entity.type
_entity.pdbx_description
1 polymer ?
#
loop_
_entity_poly.entity_id
_entity_poly.type
_entity_poly.pdbx_seq_one_letter_code
_entity_poly.pdbx_strand_id
1 'polypeptide(L)'
;MMKKCLFFILGLTVLYCMIGSFFVMLLALWDNSNDRFYVFEKDVSAAALSGLLFIILLGIYVFVFRTLLKINEKLLSGSIFLAILLIFFTPTIINYSHSISEAIQIKSAKKKVNQNVIHIMNLIAEKKLPYEMDFDESNLYSNLHSSETTYIFLEKQSNEKISKSEVLNLVHNLPLQNTRLTIREASRDNYIAITFNENKKITFCDPEGTCKLNNIVVEENS
;
A
#
# COMPACT_ATOMS: atom_id res chain seq x y z
N MET A 1 -10.98 43.65 -25.81
CA MET A 1 -9.81 42.88 -25.31
C MET A 1 -10.20 42.01 -24.11
N MET A 2 -10.89 42.55 -23.10
CA MET A 2 -11.27 41.87 -21.85
C MET A 2 -12.08 40.55 -22.03
N LYS A 3 -13.05 40.51 -22.97
CA LYS A 3 -13.84 39.29 -23.24
C LYS A 3 -12.98 38.13 -23.73
N LYS A 4 -11.98 38.38 -24.59
CA LYS A 4 -11.09 37.33 -25.13
C LYS A 4 -10.16 36.74 -24.05
N CYS A 5 -9.65 37.57 -23.14
CA CYS A 5 -8.87 37.08 -21.99
C CYS A 5 -9.72 36.24 -21.04
N LEU A 6 -10.96 36.67 -20.74
CA LEU A 6 -11.85 35.92 -19.86
C LEU A 6 -12.14 34.52 -20.42
N PHE A 7 -12.45 34.42 -21.71
CA PHE A 7 -12.68 33.15 -22.39
C PHE A 7 -11.43 32.26 -22.46
N PHE A 8 -10.25 32.86 -22.63
CA PHE A 8 -8.98 32.14 -22.62
C PHE A 8 -8.68 31.52 -21.25
N ILE A 9 -8.90 32.29 -20.17
CA ILE A 9 -8.74 31.81 -18.79
C ILE A 9 -9.73 30.66 -18.54
N LEU A 10 -11.01 30.84 -18.87
CA LEU A 10 -12.03 29.80 -18.73
C LEU A 10 -11.66 28.50 -19.46
N GLY A 11 -11.09 28.65 -20.66
CA GLY A 11 -10.60 27.53 -21.45
C GLY A 11 -9.43 26.78 -20.80
N LEU A 12 -8.48 27.51 -20.21
CA LEU A 12 -7.38 26.92 -19.44
C LEU A 12 -7.89 26.22 -18.17
N THR A 13 -8.87 26.79 -17.46
CA THR A 13 -9.46 26.14 -16.28
C THR A 13 -10.17 24.85 -16.65
N VAL A 14 -10.92 24.82 -17.76
CA VAL A 14 -11.58 23.59 -18.24
C VAL A 14 -10.54 22.53 -18.59
N LEU A 15 -9.48 22.88 -19.32
CA LEU A 15 -8.40 21.95 -19.64
C LEU A 15 -7.74 21.40 -18.36
N TYR A 16 -7.44 22.28 -17.41
CA TYR A 16 -6.83 21.90 -16.14
C TYR A 16 -7.74 20.98 -15.32
N CYS A 17 -9.05 21.26 -15.28
CA CYS A 17 -10.02 20.39 -14.61
C CYS A 17 -10.14 19.03 -15.30
N MET A 18 -10.10 18.97 -16.64
CA MET A 18 -10.15 17.71 -17.40
C MET A 18 -8.90 16.86 -17.21
N ILE A 19 -7.72 17.49 -17.23
CA ILE A 19 -6.45 16.82 -16.95
C ILE A 19 -6.47 16.37 -15.48
N GLY A 20 -6.80 17.26 -14.53
CA GLY A 20 -6.87 16.92 -13.11
C GLY A 20 -7.81 15.75 -12.81
N SER A 21 -9.04 15.75 -13.37
CA SER A 21 -10.00 14.67 -13.14
C SER A 21 -9.58 13.35 -13.76
N PHE A 22 -8.96 13.37 -14.94
CA PHE A 22 -8.37 12.17 -15.55
C PHE A 22 -7.27 11.57 -14.67
N PHE A 23 -6.41 12.40 -14.09
CA PHE A 23 -5.35 11.95 -13.20
C PHE A 23 -5.88 11.42 -11.87
N VAL A 24 -6.88 12.07 -11.27
CA VAL A 24 -7.55 11.57 -10.05
C VAL A 24 -8.19 10.21 -10.32
N MET A 25 -8.79 10.01 -11.49
CA MET A 25 -9.37 8.73 -11.88
C MET A 25 -8.30 7.65 -12.12
N LEU A 26 -7.17 7.99 -12.76
CA LEU A 26 -6.04 7.06 -12.90
C LEU A 26 -5.45 6.68 -11.53
N LEU A 27 -5.35 7.62 -10.60
CA LEU A 27 -4.93 7.35 -9.23
C LEU A 27 -5.92 6.43 -8.51
N ALA A 28 -7.23 6.65 -8.66
CA ALA A 28 -8.26 5.81 -8.05
C ALA A 28 -8.28 4.37 -8.62
N LEU A 29 -8.02 4.21 -9.92
CA LEU A 29 -7.86 2.89 -10.53
C LEU A 29 -6.56 2.20 -10.09
N TRP A 30 -5.52 2.97 -9.78
CA TRP A 30 -4.24 2.45 -9.29
C TRP A 30 -4.32 1.99 -7.82
N ASP A 31 -4.93 2.79 -6.94
CA ASP A 31 -5.01 2.52 -5.49
C ASP A 31 -5.77 1.22 -5.16
N ASN A 32 -6.67 0.79 -6.05
CA ASN A 32 -7.42 -0.47 -5.91
C ASN A 32 -6.61 -1.72 -6.30
N SER A 33 -5.39 -1.54 -6.83
CA SER A 33 -4.48 -2.64 -7.16
C SER A 33 -3.37 -2.75 -6.10
N ASN A 34 -3.47 -3.74 -5.22
CA ASN A 34 -2.43 -4.06 -4.23
C ASN A 34 -1.07 -4.45 -4.84
N ASP A 35 -0.99 -4.58 -6.17
CA ASP A 35 0.20 -5.01 -6.88
C ASP A 35 0.83 -3.83 -7.60
N ARG A 36 1.99 -3.39 -7.08
CA ARG A 36 2.85 -2.38 -7.67
C ARG A 36 3.11 -2.74 -9.14
N PHE A 37 2.81 -1.81 -10.05
CA PHE A 37 3.07 -1.80 -11.50
C PHE A 37 2.05 -2.40 -12.49
N TYR A 38 0.91 -2.94 -12.06
CA TYR A 38 -0.02 -3.61 -12.99
C TYR A 38 -1.40 -2.94 -13.15
N VAL A 39 -1.45 -1.62 -13.36
CA VAL A 39 -2.71 -0.95 -13.77
C VAL A 39 -3.23 -1.46 -15.11
N PHE A 40 -2.38 -2.10 -15.92
CA PHE A 40 -2.80 -2.66 -17.21
C PHE A 40 -3.23 -4.12 -17.16
N GLU A 41 -3.05 -4.87 -16.07
CA GLU A 41 -3.29 -6.33 -16.10
C GLU A 41 -4.60 -6.74 -15.43
N LYS A 42 -5.06 -6.02 -14.39
CA LYS A 42 -6.26 -6.40 -13.64
C LYS A 42 -7.58 -5.87 -14.21
N ASP A 43 -7.57 -4.73 -14.91
CA ASP A 43 -8.81 -4.10 -15.40
C ASP A 43 -8.61 -3.33 -16.72
N VAL A 44 -8.16 -4.06 -17.75
CA VAL A 44 -7.94 -3.56 -19.13
C VAL A 44 -9.16 -2.78 -19.65
N SER A 45 -10.36 -3.19 -19.27
CA SER A 45 -11.63 -2.56 -19.64
C SER A 45 -11.78 -1.15 -19.06
N ALA A 46 -11.45 -0.94 -17.78
CA ALA A 46 -11.53 0.36 -17.13
C ALA A 46 -10.44 1.32 -17.65
N ALA A 47 -9.25 0.79 -17.92
CA ALA A 47 -8.16 1.55 -18.55
C ALA A 47 -8.51 1.97 -20.00
N ALA A 48 -9.14 1.07 -20.76
CA ALA A 48 -9.59 1.37 -22.12
C ALA A 48 -10.73 2.40 -22.14
N LEU A 49 -11.71 2.25 -21.25
CA LEU A 49 -12.84 3.19 -21.12
C LEU A 49 -12.37 4.59 -20.70
N SER A 50 -11.43 4.66 -19.76
CA SER A 50 -10.85 5.94 -19.31
C SER A 50 -10.04 6.62 -20.41
N GLY A 51 -9.22 5.87 -21.17
CA GLY A 51 -8.52 6.38 -22.34
C GLY A 51 -9.48 6.90 -23.42
N LEU A 52 -10.57 6.18 -23.69
CA LEU A 52 -11.58 6.58 -24.68
C LEU A 52 -12.32 7.85 -24.24
N LEU A 53 -12.72 7.94 -22.96
CA LEU A 53 -13.30 9.16 -22.38
C LEU A 53 -12.35 10.35 -22.50
N PHE A 54 -11.05 10.16 -22.23
CA PHE A 54 -10.06 11.22 -22.37
C PHE A 54 -9.96 11.73 -23.81
N ILE A 55 -9.96 10.84 -24.81
CA ILE A 55 -9.94 11.22 -26.22
C ILE A 55 -11.20 12.01 -26.60
N ILE A 56 -12.39 11.57 -26.16
CA ILE A 56 -13.65 12.29 -26.41
C ILE A 56 -13.60 13.69 -25.80
N LEU A 57 -13.17 13.79 -24.55
CA LEU A 57 -13.05 15.05 -23.82
C LEU A 57 -12.04 16.00 -24.49
N LEU A 58 -10.90 15.47 -24.95
CA LEU A 58 -9.91 16.24 -25.71
C LEU A 58 -10.47 16.72 -27.05
N GLY A 59 -11.26 15.90 -27.74
CA GLY A 59 -11.98 16.28 -28.95
C GLY A 59 -12.99 17.40 -28.73
N ILE A 60 -13.80 17.31 -27.65
CA ILE A 60 -14.73 18.37 -27.25
C ILE A 60 -13.99 19.65 -26.92
N TYR A 61 -12.87 19.56 -26.18
CA TYR A 61 -12.02 20.70 -25.85
C TYR A 61 -11.52 21.40 -27.11
N VAL A 62 -10.93 20.66 -28.05
CA VAL A 62 -10.42 21.20 -29.32
C VAL A 62 -11.55 21.84 -30.14
N PHE A 63 -12.72 21.18 -30.22
CA PHE A 63 -13.88 21.69 -30.93
C PHE A 63 -14.41 23.01 -30.34
N VAL A 64 -14.59 23.07 -29.01
CA VAL A 64 -15.02 24.26 -28.28
C VAL A 64 -13.99 25.39 -28.44
N PHE A 65 -12.70 25.11 -28.30
CA PHE A 65 -11.64 26.11 -28.45
C PHE A 65 -11.55 26.68 -29.87
N ARG A 66 -11.63 25.84 -30.90
CA ARG A 66 -11.59 26.28 -32.30
C ARG A 66 -12.85 27.05 -32.68
N THR A 67 -14.02 26.51 -32.37
CA THR A 67 -15.31 27.04 -32.85
C THR A 67 -15.75 28.29 -32.08
N LEU A 68 -15.64 28.27 -30.75
CA LEU A 68 -16.19 29.36 -29.91
C LEU A 68 -15.18 30.48 -29.63
N LEU A 69 -13.88 30.17 -29.53
CA LEU A 69 -12.91 31.13 -29.04
C LEU A 69 -12.06 31.78 -30.14
N LYS A 70 -12.06 31.25 -31.37
CA LYS A 70 -11.24 31.73 -32.51
C LYS A 70 -9.80 32.05 -32.09
N ILE A 71 -9.24 31.21 -31.23
CA ILE A 71 -7.90 31.40 -30.66
C ILE A 71 -6.85 31.05 -31.73
N ASN A 72 -5.69 31.70 -31.63
CA ASN A 72 -4.53 31.44 -32.48
C ASN A 72 -4.14 29.97 -32.43
N GLU A 73 -3.96 29.34 -33.60
CA GLU A 73 -3.58 27.94 -33.73
C GLU A 73 -2.30 27.59 -32.95
N LYS A 74 -1.36 28.55 -32.81
CA LYS A 74 -0.14 28.36 -32.03
C LYS A 74 -0.40 28.12 -30.53
N LEU A 75 -1.40 28.80 -29.96
CA LEU A 75 -1.75 28.65 -28.53
C LEU A 75 -2.47 27.32 -28.28
N LEU A 76 -3.36 26.92 -29.20
CA LEU A 76 -4.03 25.62 -29.16
C LEU A 76 -3.03 24.47 -29.29
N SER A 77 -2.08 24.59 -30.23
CA SER A 77 -1.02 23.60 -30.40
C SER A 77 -0.14 23.49 -29.14
N GLY A 78 0.17 24.63 -28.51
CA GLY A 78 0.95 24.64 -27.26
C GLY A 78 0.26 23.94 -26.10
N SER A 79 -1.06 24.13 -25.94
CA SER A 79 -1.81 23.48 -24.86
C SER A 79 -1.97 21.97 -25.07
N ILE A 80 -2.17 21.52 -26.32
CA ILE A 80 -2.18 20.09 -26.67
C ILE A 80 -0.80 19.47 -26.41
N PHE A 81 0.27 20.13 -26.85
CA PHE A 81 1.63 19.64 -26.61
C PHE A 81 1.93 19.51 -25.12
N LEU A 82 1.56 20.50 -24.31
CA LEU A 82 1.71 20.45 -22.85
C LEU A 82 0.88 19.32 -22.22
N ALA A 83 -0.35 19.09 -22.68
CA ALA A 83 -1.20 18.00 -22.20
C ALA A 83 -0.58 16.63 -22.51
N ILE A 84 -0.07 16.43 -23.73
CA ILE A 84 0.64 15.20 -24.11
C ILE A 84 1.88 15.00 -23.24
N LEU A 85 2.68 16.06 -23.04
CA LEU A 85 3.87 16.01 -22.19
C LEU A 85 3.48 15.58 -20.76
N LEU A 86 2.44 16.17 -20.18
CA LEU A 86 1.96 15.77 -18.84
C LEU A 86 1.57 14.29 -18.78
N ILE A 87 0.89 13.74 -19.79
CA ILE A 87 0.52 12.32 -19.86
C ILE A 87 1.76 11.41 -19.82
N PHE A 88 2.81 11.77 -20.56
CA PHE A 88 4.06 11.00 -20.55
C PHE A 88 4.80 11.08 -19.21
N PHE A 89 4.71 12.22 -18.51
CA PHE A 89 5.33 12.38 -17.19
C PHE A 89 4.49 11.82 -16.03
N THR A 90 3.21 11.51 -16.24
CA THR A 90 2.29 10.96 -15.23
C THR A 90 2.85 9.77 -14.46
N PRO A 91 3.37 8.71 -15.11
CA PRO A 91 3.84 7.53 -14.37
C PRO A 91 4.98 7.89 -13.42
N THR A 92 5.85 8.80 -13.83
CA THR A 92 6.97 9.29 -13.02
C THR A 92 6.47 10.06 -11.80
N ILE A 93 5.51 10.97 -12.00
CA ILE A 93 4.91 11.77 -10.90
C ILE A 93 4.19 10.86 -9.90
N ILE A 94 3.44 9.86 -10.37
CA ILE A 94 2.74 8.89 -9.51
C ILE A 94 3.75 8.09 -8.67
N ASN A 95 4.82 7.58 -9.29
CA ASN A 95 5.85 6.81 -8.59
C ASN A 95 6.57 7.64 -7.51
N TYR A 96 6.91 8.90 -7.82
CA TYR A 96 7.50 9.80 -6.82
C TYR A 96 6.53 10.13 -5.69
N SER A 97 5.25 10.40 -6.01
CA SER A 97 4.21 10.67 -5.02
C SER A 97 4.04 9.51 -4.04
N HIS A 98 4.01 8.27 -4.54
CA HIS A 98 3.93 7.08 -3.70
C HIS A 98 5.15 6.96 -2.79
N SER A 99 6.36 7.11 -3.34
CA SER A 99 7.60 7.01 -2.55
C SER A 99 7.64 8.05 -1.42
N ILE A 100 7.16 9.26 -1.68
CA ILE A 100 7.05 10.32 -0.67
C ILE A 100 5.98 9.96 0.36
N SER A 101 4.81 9.51 -0.07
CA SER A 101 3.71 9.08 0.82
C SER A 101 4.17 7.96 1.75
N GLU A 102 4.77 6.91 1.19
CA GLU A 102 5.33 5.77 1.93
C GLU A 102 6.39 6.23 2.93
N ALA A 103 7.31 7.11 2.53
CA ALA A 103 8.32 7.67 3.43
C ALA A 103 7.69 8.49 4.57
N ILE A 104 6.62 9.25 4.31
CA ILE A 104 5.89 10.02 5.32
C ILE A 104 5.16 9.06 6.29
N GLN A 105 4.53 8.01 5.78
CA GLN A 105 3.84 7.01 6.59
C GLN A 105 4.81 6.26 7.50
N ILE A 106 5.94 5.77 6.96
CA ILE A 106 7.01 5.12 7.73
C ILE A 106 7.53 6.07 8.81
N LYS A 107 7.83 7.33 8.46
CA LYS A 107 8.33 8.31 9.42
C LYS A 107 7.32 8.58 10.55
N SER A 108 6.03 8.61 10.22
CA SER A 108 4.96 8.80 11.20
C SER A 108 4.78 7.57 12.09
N ALA A 109 4.80 6.37 11.50
CA ALA A 109 4.70 5.09 12.19
C ALA A 109 5.86 4.86 13.18
N LYS A 110 7.10 5.22 12.80
CA LYS A 110 8.27 5.15 13.69
C LYS A 110 8.17 6.05 14.93
N LYS A 111 7.46 7.18 14.84
CA LYS A 111 7.28 8.10 15.98
C LYS A 111 6.19 7.66 16.93
N LYS A 112 5.23 6.86 16.46
CA LYS A 112 4.14 6.34 17.27
C LYS A 112 4.64 5.11 18.02
N VAL A 113 4.18 4.96 19.25
CA VAL A 113 4.46 3.79 20.08
C VAL A 113 3.18 2.97 20.20
N ASN A 114 3.25 1.70 19.82
CA ASN A 114 2.13 0.76 19.85
C ASN A 114 2.07 0.08 21.23
N GLN A 115 0.96 0.28 21.95
CA GLN A 115 0.80 -0.23 23.31
C GLN A 115 0.71 -1.76 23.36
N ASN A 116 0.16 -2.41 22.32
CA ASN A 116 0.08 -3.87 22.26
C ASN A 116 1.49 -4.48 22.13
N VAL A 117 2.37 -3.83 21.36
CA VAL A 117 3.78 -4.25 21.22
C VAL A 117 4.50 -4.15 22.57
N ILE A 118 4.33 -3.04 23.30
CA ILE A 118 4.88 -2.91 24.67
C ILE A 118 4.34 -4.01 25.58
N HIS A 119 3.03 -4.25 25.57
CA HIS A 119 2.42 -5.26 26.42
C HIS A 119 3.00 -6.66 26.14
N ILE A 120 3.16 -7.02 24.87
CA ILE A 120 3.75 -8.31 24.49
C ILE A 120 5.24 -8.37 24.85
N MET A 121 5.99 -7.29 24.68
CA MET A 121 7.40 -7.20 25.11
C MET A 121 7.54 -7.50 26.60
N ASN A 122 6.69 -6.87 27.42
CA ASN A 122 6.68 -7.11 28.87
C ASN A 122 6.29 -8.55 29.19
N LEU A 123 5.29 -9.12 28.52
CA LEU A 123 4.89 -10.52 28.72
C LEU A 123 6.02 -11.51 28.40
N ILE A 124 6.80 -11.25 27.34
CA ILE A 124 7.95 -12.09 26.97
C ILE A 124 9.04 -12.03 28.03
N ALA A 125 9.35 -10.82 28.53
CA ALA A 125 10.33 -10.62 29.58
C ALA A 125 9.89 -11.24 30.92
N GLU A 126 8.63 -11.03 31.32
CA GLU A 126 8.06 -11.57 32.56
C GLU A 126 8.03 -13.10 32.57
N LYS A 127 7.64 -13.71 31.44
CA LYS A 127 7.61 -15.17 31.28
C LYS A 127 8.97 -15.79 30.98
N LYS A 128 10.03 -14.98 30.84
CA LYS A 128 11.40 -15.41 30.50
C LYS A 128 11.42 -16.37 29.29
N LEU A 129 10.64 -16.03 28.26
CA LEU A 129 10.61 -16.83 27.04
C LEU A 129 11.98 -16.70 26.32
N PRO A 130 12.46 -17.76 25.63
CA PRO A 130 13.81 -17.79 25.04
C PRO A 130 13.90 -16.99 23.72
N TYR A 131 13.34 -15.78 23.71
CA TYR A 131 13.26 -14.90 22.57
C TYR A 131 13.62 -13.47 22.94
N GLU A 132 14.26 -12.81 22.01
CA GLU A 132 14.41 -11.37 22.00
C GLU A 132 13.40 -10.77 21.03
N MET A 133 12.65 -9.75 21.46
CA MET A 133 11.72 -9.05 20.57
C MET A 133 12.47 -7.94 19.83
N ASP A 134 12.34 -7.90 18.50
CA ASP A 134 12.69 -6.72 17.73
C ASP A 134 11.57 -5.68 17.90
N PHE A 135 11.74 -4.81 18.90
CA PHE A 135 10.75 -3.79 19.24
C PHE A 135 10.57 -2.78 18.11
N ASP A 136 11.65 -2.35 17.46
CA ASP A 136 11.61 -1.32 16.42
C ASP A 136 10.83 -1.82 15.20
N GLU A 137 11.09 -3.05 14.75
CA GLU A 137 10.37 -3.66 13.64
C GLU A 137 8.91 -3.96 14.02
N SER A 138 8.67 -4.54 15.20
CA SER A 138 7.31 -4.84 15.69
C SER A 138 6.45 -3.58 15.81
N ASN A 139 7.00 -2.51 16.37
CA ASN A 139 6.32 -1.23 16.53
C ASN A 139 6.05 -0.57 15.17
N LEU A 140 7.03 -0.59 14.26
CA LEU A 140 6.89 -0.03 12.92
C LEU A 140 5.77 -0.73 12.15
N TYR A 141 5.82 -2.05 12.02
CA TYR A 141 4.85 -2.81 11.23
C TYR A 141 3.44 -2.76 11.82
N SER A 142 3.32 -2.80 13.14
CA SER A 142 2.03 -2.65 13.84
C SER A 142 1.41 -1.25 13.71
N ASN A 143 2.21 -0.22 13.39
CA ASN A 143 1.71 1.13 13.13
C ASN A 143 1.49 1.42 11.63
N LEU A 144 2.15 0.67 10.74
CA LEU A 144 2.01 0.80 9.29
C LEU A 144 0.76 0.09 8.75
N HIS A 145 0.41 -1.06 9.33
CA HIS A 145 -0.71 -1.88 8.85
C HIS A 145 -2.00 -1.60 9.64
N SER A 146 -3.09 -2.26 9.24
CA SER A 146 -4.39 -2.22 9.92
C SER A 146 -4.24 -2.28 11.44
N SER A 147 -4.94 -1.39 12.15
CA SER A 147 -4.99 -1.34 13.61
C SER A 147 -5.52 -2.62 14.25
N GLU A 148 -6.11 -3.51 13.46
CA GLU A 148 -6.67 -4.77 13.93
C GLU A 148 -5.59 -5.83 14.14
N THR A 149 -4.45 -5.80 13.42
CA THR A 149 -3.41 -6.83 13.54
C THR A 149 -2.14 -6.27 14.16
N THR A 150 -1.72 -6.84 15.30
CA THR A 150 -0.43 -6.52 15.91
C THR A 150 0.66 -7.40 15.29
N TYR A 151 1.74 -6.80 14.80
CA TYR A 151 2.88 -7.49 14.21
C TYR A 151 4.00 -7.60 15.24
N ILE A 152 4.44 -8.83 15.50
CA ILE A 152 5.47 -9.14 16.50
C ILE A 152 6.59 -9.93 15.84
N PHE A 153 7.81 -9.44 15.96
CA PHE A 153 9.03 -10.06 15.45
C PHE A 153 9.87 -10.53 16.62
N LEU A 154 10.13 -11.82 16.67
CA LEU A 154 10.94 -12.48 17.68
C LEU A 154 12.17 -13.11 17.05
N GLU A 155 13.33 -12.91 17.67
CA GLU A 155 14.56 -13.62 17.37
C GLU A 155 14.80 -14.67 18.44
N LYS A 156 14.98 -15.93 18.02
CA LYS A 156 15.27 -17.04 18.92
C LYS A 156 16.70 -16.91 19.45
N GLN A 157 16.88 -17.11 20.76
CA GLN A 157 18.22 -17.04 21.38
C GLN A 157 19.04 -18.33 21.21
N SER A 158 18.38 -19.47 20.93
CA SER A 158 19.06 -20.74 20.69
C SER A 158 19.17 -21.08 19.20
N ASN A 159 20.20 -21.85 18.84
CA ASN A 159 20.44 -22.36 17.49
C ASN A 159 19.54 -23.57 17.13
N GLU A 160 18.63 -23.95 18.01
CA GLU A 160 17.71 -25.05 17.77
C GLU A 160 16.64 -24.64 16.76
N LYS A 161 16.26 -25.57 15.88
CA LYS A 161 15.16 -25.33 14.94
C LYS A 161 13.87 -25.01 15.66
N ILE A 162 13.04 -24.19 15.04
CA ILE A 162 11.73 -23.82 15.61
C ILE A 162 10.82 -25.05 15.59
N SER A 163 10.35 -25.46 16.77
CA SER A 163 9.47 -26.63 16.90
C SER A 163 7.99 -26.25 16.97
N LYS A 164 7.10 -27.17 16.57
CA LYS A 164 5.65 -26.97 16.67
C LYS A 164 5.18 -26.62 18.09
N SER A 165 5.65 -27.37 19.09
CA SER A 165 5.24 -27.20 20.49
C SER A 165 5.62 -25.83 21.03
N GLU A 166 6.79 -25.35 20.61
CA GLU A 166 7.30 -24.03 20.98
C GLU A 166 6.43 -22.91 20.38
N VAL A 167 6.07 -23.02 19.10
CA VAL A 167 5.15 -22.09 18.42
C VAL A 167 3.77 -22.08 19.09
N LEU A 168 3.18 -23.26 19.34
CA LEU A 168 1.88 -23.36 19.99
C LEU A 168 1.90 -22.82 21.42
N ASN A 169 3.00 -23.04 22.15
CA ASN A 169 3.17 -22.49 23.48
C ASN A 169 3.25 -20.96 23.46
N LEU A 170 3.91 -20.37 22.46
CA LEU A 170 3.91 -18.92 22.27
C LEU A 170 2.50 -18.38 22.01
N VAL A 171 1.78 -18.95 21.04
CA VAL A 171 0.40 -18.54 20.72
C VAL A 171 -0.50 -18.65 21.97
N HIS A 172 -0.33 -19.70 22.77
CA HIS A 172 -1.10 -19.88 23.99
C HIS A 172 -0.74 -18.87 25.09
N ASN A 173 0.50 -18.38 25.14
CA ASN A 173 0.97 -17.44 26.15
C ASN A 173 0.73 -15.97 25.81
N LEU A 174 0.47 -15.67 24.54
CA LEU A 174 0.19 -14.33 24.03
C LEU A 174 -1.27 -13.89 24.29
N PRO A 175 -1.55 -12.58 24.31
CA PRO A 175 -2.88 -12.04 24.56
C PRO A 175 -3.88 -12.44 23.46
N LEU A 176 -5.17 -12.47 23.82
CA LEU A 176 -6.29 -12.78 22.93
C LEU A 176 -6.55 -11.59 21.99
N GLN A 177 -5.80 -11.50 20.92
CA GLN A 177 -5.90 -10.45 19.90
C GLN A 177 -5.36 -10.95 18.56
N ASN A 178 -5.86 -10.38 17.47
CA ASN A 178 -5.34 -10.63 16.13
C ASN A 178 -3.86 -10.22 16.06
N THR A 179 -2.98 -11.21 15.92
CA THR A 179 -1.54 -11.02 15.99
C THR A 179 -0.85 -11.81 14.89
N ARG A 180 0.06 -11.17 14.19
CA ARG A 180 1.01 -11.82 13.29
C ARG A 180 2.34 -11.95 14.01
N LEU A 181 2.71 -13.17 14.35
CA LEU A 181 3.94 -13.52 15.04
C LEU A 181 4.95 -14.08 14.04
N THR A 182 6.08 -13.40 13.88
CA THR A 182 7.21 -13.86 13.07
C THR A 182 8.35 -14.26 13.99
N ILE A 183 8.75 -15.53 13.95
CA ILE A 183 9.85 -16.07 14.74
C ILE A 183 10.99 -16.38 13.79
N ARG A 184 12.15 -15.76 14.01
CA ARG A 184 13.39 -15.98 13.25
C ARG A 184 14.33 -16.88 14.04
N GLU A 185 14.94 -17.85 13.37
CA GLU A 185 16.02 -18.64 13.95
C GLU A 185 17.25 -17.76 14.18
N ALA A 186 18.10 -18.12 15.15
CA ALA A 186 19.32 -17.38 15.47
C ALA A 186 20.28 -17.27 14.26
N SER A 187 20.29 -18.27 13.38
CA SER A 187 21.07 -18.23 12.13
C SER A 187 20.52 -17.27 11.08
N ARG A 188 19.29 -16.78 11.25
CA ARG A 188 18.52 -15.97 10.29
C ARG A 188 18.21 -16.62 8.94
N ASP A 189 18.59 -17.89 8.76
CA ASP A 189 18.34 -18.62 7.51
C ASP A 189 16.88 -19.07 7.37
N ASN A 190 16.19 -19.28 8.50
CA ASN A 190 14.79 -19.67 8.51
C ASN A 190 13.96 -18.77 9.42
N TYR A 191 12.69 -18.65 9.07
CA TYR A 191 11.67 -18.03 9.90
C TYR A 191 10.36 -18.80 9.78
N ILE A 192 9.47 -18.54 10.74
CA ILE A 192 8.07 -18.92 10.64
C ILE A 192 7.22 -17.72 11.03
N ALA A 193 6.27 -17.35 10.18
CA ALA A 193 5.30 -16.30 10.39
C ALA A 193 3.91 -16.92 10.51
N ILE A 194 3.25 -16.72 11.63
CA ILE A 194 1.89 -17.20 11.87
C ILE A 194 0.99 -16.01 12.16
N THR A 195 -0.25 -16.05 11.66
CA THR A 195 -1.30 -15.13 12.09
C THR A 195 -2.32 -15.92 12.88
N PHE A 196 -2.65 -15.45 14.07
CA PHE A 196 -3.70 -16.02 14.89
C PHE A 196 -4.71 -14.96 15.29
N ASN A 197 -5.96 -15.39 15.44
CA ASN A 197 -7.06 -14.51 15.81
C ASN A 197 -7.27 -14.40 17.33
N GLU A 198 -8.28 -13.63 17.74
CA GLU A 198 -8.69 -13.48 19.14
C GLU A 198 -8.98 -14.81 19.86
N ASN A 199 -9.38 -15.86 19.12
CA ASN A 199 -9.63 -17.20 19.64
C ASN A 199 -8.38 -18.10 19.64
N LYS A 200 -7.19 -17.54 19.38
CA LYS A 200 -5.91 -18.28 19.21
C LYS A 200 -5.92 -19.31 18.07
N LYS A 201 -6.87 -19.20 17.14
CA LYS A 201 -6.90 -20.03 15.93
C LYS A 201 -5.92 -19.46 14.92
N ILE A 202 -5.07 -20.32 14.37
CA ILE A 202 -4.08 -19.93 13.36
C ILE A 202 -4.80 -19.84 12.02
N THR A 203 -4.90 -18.63 11.48
CA THR A 203 -5.58 -18.31 10.21
C THR A 203 -4.62 -18.25 9.03
N PHE A 204 -3.31 -18.12 9.30
CA PHE A 204 -2.28 -18.05 8.27
C PHE A 204 -0.94 -18.55 8.80
N CYS A 205 -0.15 -19.19 7.93
CA CYS A 205 1.21 -19.64 8.24
C CYS A 205 2.12 -19.56 6.99
N ASP A 206 3.31 -18.98 7.13
CA ASP A 206 4.31 -18.79 6.08
C ASP A 206 5.74 -18.99 6.63
N PRO A 207 6.68 -19.60 5.89
CA PRO A 207 6.50 -20.25 4.60
C PRO A 207 5.80 -21.60 4.70
N GLU A 208 4.94 -21.92 3.73
CA GLU A 208 4.07 -23.10 3.73
C GLU A 208 4.86 -24.41 3.95
N GLY A 209 6.07 -24.52 3.39
CA GLY A 209 6.95 -25.66 3.59
C GLY A 209 7.34 -25.87 5.07
N THR A 210 7.76 -24.80 5.75
CA THR A 210 8.11 -24.84 7.18
C THR A 210 6.88 -25.11 8.05
N CYS A 211 5.72 -24.58 7.67
CA CYS A 211 4.45 -24.83 8.36
C CYS A 211 4.00 -26.29 8.27
N LYS A 212 4.12 -26.90 7.08
CA LYS A 212 3.83 -28.33 6.86
C LYS A 212 4.79 -29.22 7.61
N LEU A 213 6.09 -28.94 7.56
CA LEU A 213 7.12 -29.70 8.29
C LEU A 213 6.88 -29.67 9.81
N ASN A 214 6.39 -28.55 10.32
CA ASN A 214 6.03 -28.39 11.71
C ASN A 214 4.57 -28.78 12.03
N ASN A 215 3.83 -29.41 11.11
CA ASN A 215 2.44 -29.83 11.29
C ASN A 215 1.53 -28.73 11.89
N ILE A 216 1.72 -27.48 11.49
CA ILE A 216 0.87 -26.36 11.91
C ILE A 216 -0.37 -26.35 11.02
N VAL A 217 -1.53 -26.62 11.62
CA VAL A 217 -2.82 -26.67 10.91
C VAL A 217 -3.41 -25.27 10.89
N VAL A 218 -3.67 -24.75 9.68
CA VAL A 218 -4.44 -23.52 9.50
C VAL A 218 -5.91 -23.89 9.57
N GLU A 219 -6.64 -23.31 10.53
CA GLU A 219 -8.09 -23.45 10.58
C GLU A 219 -8.71 -22.39 9.65
N GLU A 220 -9.26 -22.84 8.52
CA GLU A 220 -10.03 -21.95 7.65
C GLU A 220 -11.26 -21.45 8.42
N ASN A 221 -11.49 -20.14 8.40
CA ASN A 221 -12.69 -19.54 8.97
C ASN A 221 -13.91 -20.04 8.18
N SER A 222 -14.57 -21.09 8.69
CA SER A 222 -15.91 -21.52 8.30
C SER A 222 -16.98 -20.60 8.85
#